data_AF-A0A924IG79-F1
#
_entry.id   AF-A0A924IG79-F1
#
_cell.length_a   1.000
_cell.length_b   1.000
_cell.length_c   1.000
_cell.angle_alpha   90.00
_cell.angle_beta   90.00
_cell.angle_gamma   90.00
#
_symmetry.space_group_name_H-M   'P 1'
#
loop_
_entity.id
_entity.type
_entity.pdbx_description
1 polymer ?
#
loop_
_entity_poly.entity_id
_entity_poly.type
_entity_poly.pdbx_seq_one_letter_code
_entity_poly.pdbx_strand_id
1 'polypeptide(L)'
;MKKNNLLKVALFMSLCSTSAQAYKISVYTDQPDQSKAQEVINTFKNTYPFNQYDIEYEVKSVQASQLNCKADAAIARLPECDTHAIVLDAAQRGVSQAIIVKDNPIYGGSGGAIPVVTTGSPASVAVHEYMHTLGLSDEYQYSASEAVIYCKSVSSPNLAFIEPNPNGYQNDSSARSQHMGHIPWGEFIKSETPITHSGGTLLGTDGVNHDMYATPNSTGAPSRMGSSVGLYEGKTCKSAVPPLKTWQPGREASIMEFVAAGLGAGNEMSIAKALESRGVRRKTPLPENTSSAINTEARGNKAIQNEDNSKSTGTNTISR
;
A
#
# COMPACT_ATOMS: atom_id res chain seq x y z
N MET A 1 41.79 -26.08 42.75
CA MET A 1 40.35 -26.17 42.38
C MET A 1 39.89 -24.83 41.80
N LYS A 2 39.00 -24.83 40.80
CA LYS A 2 38.49 -23.70 39.97
C LYS A 2 39.15 -23.49 38.59
N LYS A 3 38.91 -24.42 37.68
CA LYS A 3 38.91 -24.20 36.21
C LYS A 3 37.84 -25.15 35.66
N ASN A 4 36.66 -24.65 35.26
CA ASN A 4 35.65 -25.39 34.45
C ASN A 4 34.32 -24.63 34.15
N ASN A 5 34.30 -23.29 34.07
CA ASN A 5 33.05 -22.56 33.76
C ASN A 5 33.07 -21.70 32.48
N LEU A 6 34.22 -21.44 31.84
CA LEU A 6 34.25 -20.63 30.61
C LEU A 6 33.79 -21.39 29.35
N LEU A 7 33.93 -22.73 29.32
CA LEU A 7 33.62 -23.52 28.12
C LEU A 7 32.09 -23.72 27.90
N LYS A 8 31.27 -23.52 28.94
CA LYS A 8 29.80 -23.65 28.82
C LYS A 8 29.12 -22.40 28.26
N VAL A 9 29.78 -21.23 28.32
CA VAL A 9 29.23 -19.97 27.81
C VAL A 9 29.44 -19.84 26.29
N ALA A 10 30.53 -20.40 25.75
CA ALA A 10 30.82 -20.33 24.31
C ALA A 10 29.91 -21.23 23.45
N LEU A 11 29.36 -22.32 23.99
CA LEU A 11 28.52 -23.27 23.24
C LEU A 11 27.05 -22.80 23.10
N PHE A 12 26.60 -21.85 23.92
CA PHE A 12 25.21 -21.34 23.88
C PHE A 12 25.01 -20.18 22.89
N MET A 13 26.08 -19.56 22.39
CA MET A 13 25.99 -18.48 21.39
C MET A 13 25.96 -18.98 19.93
N SER A 14 26.10 -20.28 19.68
CA SER A 14 26.21 -20.84 18.33
C SER A 14 24.90 -21.39 17.74
N LEU A 15 23.75 -21.28 18.43
CA LEU A 15 22.53 -22.04 18.07
C LEU A 15 21.29 -21.19 17.75
N CYS A 16 21.43 -19.86 17.65
CA CYS A 16 20.34 -18.99 17.16
C CYS A 16 20.75 -18.22 15.91
N SER A 17 21.50 -18.86 15.01
CA SER A 17 21.48 -18.46 13.61
C SER A 17 20.09 -18.79 13.06
N THR A 18 19.11 -17.94 13.35
CA THR A 18 17.84 -17.96 12.66
C THR A 18 18.18 -17.79 11.18
N SER A 19 18.05 -18.87 10.41
CA SER A 19 18.06 -18.79 8.96
C SER A 19 16.96 -17.81 8.61
N ALA A 20 17.33 -16.57 8.27
CA ALA A 20 16.38 -15.60 7.80
C ALA A 20 15.80 -16.17 6.52
N GLN A 21 14.60 -16.74 6.62
CA GLN A 21 13.88 -17.24 5.47
C GLN A 21 13.66 -16.03 4.56
N ALA A 22 14.01 -16.19 3.29
CA ALA A 22 13.75 -15.17 2.28
C ALA A 22 12.24 -14.89 2.26
N TYR A 23 11.85 -13.62 2.13
CA TYR A 23 10.43 -13.29 1.99
C TYR A 23 9.95 -13.78 0.64
N LYS A 24 8.95 -14.66 0.63
CA LYS A 24 8.48 -15.33 -0.58
C LYS A 24 7.04 -14.95 -0.90
N ILE A 25 6.80 -14.50 -2.13
CA ILE A 25 5.48 -14.27 -2.70
C ILE A 25 5.18 -15.36 -3.74
N SER A 26 4.13 -16.14 -3.52
CA SER A 26 3.66 -17.15 -4.48
C SER A 26 2.38 -16.67 -5.16
N VAL A 27 2.38 -16.63 -6.50
CA VAL A 27 1.19 -16.32 -7.29
C VAL A 27 0.53 -17.63 -7.75
N TYR A 28 -0.62 -17.95 -7.19
CA TYR A 28 -1.43 -19.11 -7.54
C TYR A 28 -2.32 -18.76 -8.72
N THR A 29 -2.41 -19.64 -9.72
CA THR A 29 -3.26 -19.36 -10.89
C THR A 29 -3.85 -20.62 -11.50
N ASP A 30 -5.10 -20.51 -11.97
CA ASP A 30 -5.75 -21.50 -12.83
C ASP A 30 -5.67 -21.14 -14.32
N GLN A 31 -5.01 -20.04 -14.69
CA GLN A 31 -4.74 -19.67 -16.07
C GLN A 31 -3.72 -20.65 -16.68
N PRO A 32 -4.04 -21.38 -17.77
CA PRO A 32 -3.18 -22.45 -18.29
C PRO A 32 -1.77 -21.99 -18.69
N ASP A 33 -1.65 -20.81 -19.30
CA ASP A 33 -0.37 -20.27 -19.79
C ASP A 33 0.40 -19.45 -18.73
N GLN A 34 -0.21 -19.21 -17.57
CA GLN A 34 0.35 -18.44 -16.46
C GLN A 34 0.77 -16.99 -16.80
N SER A 35 0.35 -16.47 -17.96
CA SER A 35 0.83 -15.20 -18.50
C SER A 35 0.53 -14.02 -17.58
N LYS A 36 -0.68 -13.93 -17.01
CA LYS A 36 -1.06 -12.89 -16.06
C LYS A 36 -0.32 -13.03 -14.73
N ALA A 37 -0.07 -14.24 -14.24
CA ALA A 37 0.71 -14.45 -13.03
C ALA A 37 2.15 -13.94 -13.19
N GLN A 38 2.75 -14.17 -14.36
CA GLN A 38 4.06 -13.63 -14.69
C GLN A 38 4.05 -12.10 -14.84
N GLU A 39 2.99 -11.53 -15.43
CA GLU A 39 2.76 -10.08 -15.48
C GLU A 39 2.71 -9.47 -14.07
N VAL A 40 1.96 -10.07 -13.14
CA VAL A 40 1.88 -9.65 -11.74
C VAL A 40 3.25 -9.66 -11.08
N ILE A 41 4.01 -10.76 -11.20
CA ILE A 41 5.38 -10.84 -10.67
C ILE A 41 6.27 -9.74 -11.25
N ASN A 42 6.19 -9.51 -12.56
CA ASN A 42 6.98 -8.47 -13.23
C ASN A 42 6.60 -7.07 -12.72
N THR A 43 5.31 -6.81 -12.52
CA THR A 43 4.84 -5.54 -11.94
C THR A 43 5.42 -5.32 -10.55
N PHE A 44 5.40 -6.32 -9.65
CA PHE A 44 6.06 -6.21 -8.34
C PHE A 44 7.56 -5.96 -8.48
N LYS A 45 8.27 -6.77 -9.29
CA LYS A 45 9.72 -6.63 -9.49
C LYS A 45 10.14 -5.28 -10.08
N ASN A 46 9.24 -4.61 -10.79
CA ASN A 46 9.49 -3.33 -11.44
C ASN A 46 8.87 -2.15 -10.70
N THR A 47 8.26 -2.33 -9.53
CA THR A 47 7.62 -1.24 -8.77
C THR A 47 8.44 -0.95 -7.51
N TYR A 48 8.81 0.31 -7.29
CA TYR A 48 9.36 0.75 -6.01
C TYR A 48 8.25 0.74 -4.94
N PRO A 49 8.50 0.28 -3.69
CA PRO A 49 9.79 -0.13 -3.17
C PRO A 49 10.10 -1.62 -3.35
N PHE A 50 9.17 -2.44 -3.83
CA PHE A 50 9.35 -3.90 -3.97
C PHE A 50 10.63 -4.29 -4.70
N ASN A 51 11.00 -3.55 -5.75
CA ASN A 51 12.21 -3.79 -6.51
C ASN A 51 13.52 -3.66 -5.70
N GLN A 52 13.49 -3.00 -4.54
CA GLN A 52 14.62 -2.84 -3.61
C GLN A 52 14.71 -3.91 -2.52
N TYR A 53 13.70 -4.79 -2.40
CA TYR A 53 13.67 -5.83 -1.38
C TYR A 53 14.00 -7.20 -1.96
N ASP A 54 14.66 -8.03 -1.16
CA ASP A 54 15.00 -9.41 -1.46
C ASP A 54 13.75 -10.29 -1.29
N ILE A 55 12.91 -10.25 -2.31
CA ILE A 55 11.65 -10.99 -2.40
C ILE A 55 11.81 -12.07 -3.46
N GLU A 56 11.59 -13.32 -3.05
CA GLU A 56 11.47 -14.44 -3.96
C GLU A 56 10.06 -14.49 -4.53
N TYR A 57 9.95 -14.74 -5.84
CA TYR A 57 8.67 -14.86 -6.53
C TYR A 57 8.58 -16.20 -7.23
N GLU A 58 7.42 -16.84 -7.14
CA GLU A 58 7.12 -18.08 -7.86
C GLU A 58 5.68 -18.10 -8.35
N VAL A 59 5.43 -18.86 -9.41
CA VAL A 59 4.08 -19.15 -9.91
C VAL A 59 3.70 -20.58 -9.54
N LYS A 60 2.47 -20.77 -9.07
CA LYS A 60 1.91 -22.08 -8.75
C LYS A 60 0.63 -22.31 -9.53
N SER A 61 0.66 -23.20 -10.51
CA SER A 61 -0.56 -23.66 -11.17
C SER A 61 -1.43 -24.48 -10.22
N VAL A 62 -2.73 -24.20 -10.28
CA VAL A 62 -3.79 -24.90 -9.56
C VAL A 62 -4.98 -25.11 -10.50
N GLN A 63 -5.85 -26.05 -10.17
CA GLN A 63 -7.10 -26.22 -10.92
C GLN A 63 -8.13 -25.17 -10.47
N ALA A 64 -8.99 -24.72 -11.40
CA ALA A 64 -10.08 -23.79 -11.08
C ALA A 64 -10.98 -24.29 -9.94
N SER A 65 -11.21 -25.61 -9.88
CA SER A 65 -11.98 -26.27 -8.82
C SER A 65 -11.33 -26.19 -7.44
N GLN A 66 -10.00 -26.05 -7.35
CA GLN A 66 -9.29 -25.89 -6.09
C GLN A 66 -9.42 -24.47 -5.54
N LEU A 67 -9.50 -23.47 -6.43
CA LEU A 67 -9.73 -22.08 -6.04
C LEU A 67 -11.20 -21.81 -5.71
N ASN A 68 -12.12 -22.55 -6.36
CA ASN A 68 -13.57 -22.44 -6.18
C ASN A 68 -14.06 -20.98 -6.18
N CYS A 69 -13.50 -20.16 -7.07
CA CYS A 69 -13.82 -18.73 -7.11
C CYS A 69 -15.21 -18.49 -7.72
N LYS A 70 -15.97 -17.59 -7.12
CA LYS A 70 -17.26 -17.08 -7.59
C LYS A 70 -17.26 -15.55 -7.55
N ALA A 71 -18.14 -14.93 -8.32
CA ALA A 71 -18.42 -13.51 -8.11
C ALA A 71 -19.21 -13.33 -6.81
N ASP A 72 -18.95 -12.25 -6.08
CA ASP A 72 -19.83 -11.82 -5.00
C ASP A 72 -21.25 -11.55 -5.53
N ALA A 73 -22.25 -11.81 -4.68
CA ALA A 73 -23.65 -11.72 -5.07
C ALA A 73 -24.14 -10.27 -5.26
N ALA A 74 -23.52 -9.31 -4.58
CA ALA A 74 -23.85 -7.90 -4.67
C ALA A 74 -22.94 -7.16 -5.65
N ILE A 75 -21.66 -7.55 -5.77
CA ILE A 75 -20.67 -6.92 -6.63
C ILE A 75 -20.02 -7.94 -7.57
N ALA A 76 -20.52 -8.01 -8.81
CA ALA A 76 -20.10 -9.01 -9.81
C ALA A 76 -18.59 -9.03 -10.14
N ARG A 77 -17.89 -7.93 -9.91
CA ARG A 77 -16.44 -7.76 -10.16
C ARG A 77 -15.56 -8.08 -8.95
N LEU A 78 -16.16 -8.46 -7.81
CA LEU A 78 -15.46 -8.85 -6.60
C LEU A 78 -15.36 -10.39 -6.58
N PRO A 79 -14.23 -10.99 -7.03
CA PRO A 79 -14.06 -12.43 -6.96
C PRO A 79 -13.85 -12.88 -5.51
N GLU A 80 -14.62 -13.87 -5.08
CA GLU A 80 -14.44 -14.57 -3.80
C GLU A 80 -13.94 -15.99 -4.07
N CYS A 81 -12.77 -16.34 -3.55
CA CYS A 81 -12.19 -17.68 -3.69
C CYS A 81 -12.15 -18.41 -2.36
N ASP A 82 -12.19 -19.74 -2.40
CA ASP A 82 -11.82 -20.56 -1.24
C ASP A 82 -10.30 -20.48 -1.07
N THR A 83 -9.89 -19.78 -0.01
CA THR A 83 -8.48 -19.52 0.28
C THR A 83 -7.87 -20.54 1.24
N HIS A 84 -8.67 -21.43 1.85
CA HIS A 84 -8.19 -22.30 2.93
C HIS A 84 -7.07 -23.23 2.49
N ALA A 85 -7.27 -23.93 1.36
CA ALA A 85 -6.26 -24.84 0.81
C ALA A 85 -4.97 -24.10 0.39
N ILE A 86 -5.11 -22.86 -0.07
CA ILE A 86 -3.98 -22.02 -0.49
C ILE A 86 -3.17 -21.55 0.73
N VAL A 87 -3.82 -21.14 1.82
CA VAL A 87 -3.13 -20.78 3.07
C VAL A 87 -2.31 -21.96 3.60
N LEU A 88 -2.90 -23.16 3.63
CA LEU A 88 -2.21 -24.36 4.12
C LEU A 88 -1.00 -24.73 3.24
N ASP A 89 -1.18 -24.73 1.92
CA ASP A 89 -0.08 -24.99 0.98
C ASP A 89 1.02 -23.93 1.06
N ALA A 90 0.66 -22.65 1.15
CA ALA A 90 1.60 -21.55 1.30
C ALA A 90 2.43 -21.70 2.59
N ALA A 91 1.78 -21.96 3.73
CA ALA A 91 2.43 -22.16 5.00
C ALA A 91 3.40 -23.37 4.98
N GLN A 92 2.97 -24.50 4.40
CA GLN A 92 3.81 -25.69 4.27
C GLN A 92 5.08 -25.43 3.44
N ARG A 93 5.00 -24.54 2.45
CA ARG A 93 6.11 -24.20 1.54
C ARG A 93 6.93 -22.98 2.00
N GLY A 94 6.64 -22.44 3.18
CA GLY A 94 7.32 -21.24 3.70
C GLY A 94 7.05 -19.98 2.87
N VAL A 95 5.91 -19.92 2.19
CA VAL A 95 5.47 -18.74 1.44
C VAL A 95 4.97 -17.69 2.43
N SER A 96 5.51 -16.48 2.33
CA SER A 96 5.17 -15.36 3.22
C SER A 96 3.91 -14.62 2.78
N GLN A 97 3.60 -14.62 1.49
CA GLN A 97 2.36 -14.09 0.92
C GLN A 97 1.89 -14.95 -0.26
N ALA A 98 0.61 -15.30 -0.28
CA ALA A 98 -0.05 -15.83 -1.46
C ALA A 98 -0.87 -14.74 -2.17
N ILE A 99 -0.90 -14.79 -3.50
CA ILE A 99 -1.79 -13.99 -4.36
C ILE A 99 -2.48 -14.97 -5.32
N ILE A 100 -3.75 -14.77 -5.64
CA ILE A 100 -4.49 -15.58 -6.62
C ILE A 100 -4.70 -14.76 -7.89
N VAL A 101 -4.37 -15.35 -9.04
CA VAL A 101 -4.76 -14.88 -10.37
C VAL A 101 -5.78 -15.86 -10.93
N LYS A 102 -7.06 -15.43 -10.95
CA LYS A 102 -8.16 -16.19 -11.50
C LYS A 102 -8.27 -15.97 -13.00
N ASP A 103 -8.33 -17.05 -13.77
CA ASP A 103 -8.63 -17.01 -15.19
C ASP A 103 -10.10 -16.61 -15.40
N ASN A 104 -10.32 -15.32 -15.61
CA ASN A 104 -11.61 -14.70 -15.84
C ASN A 104 -11.38 -13.37 -16.59
N PRO A 105 -11.91 -13.21 -17.82
CA PRO A 105 -11.69 -12.01 -18.61
C PRO A 105 -12.46 -10.78 -18.09
N ILE A 106 -13.37 -10.94 -17.13
CA ILE A 106 -14.08 -9.82 -16.52
C ILE A 106 -13.14 -9.10 -15.56
N TYR A 107 -13.03 -7.77 -15.70
CA TYR A 107 -12.29 -6.92 -14.78
C TYR A 107 -12.77 -7.14 -13.34
N GLY A 108 -11.83 -7.44 -12.45
CA GLY A 108 -12.11 -7.69 -11.04
C GLY A 108 -10.87 -7.85 -10.17
N GLY A 109 -11.09 -7.68 -8.87
CA GLY A 109 -10.07 -7.81 -7.84
C GLY A 109 -10.73 -7.81 -6.47
N SER A 110 -10.12 -8.49 -5.52
CA SER A 110 -10.55 -8.47 -4.12
C SER A 110 -9.35 -8.53 -3.19
N GLY A 111 -9.46 -7.79 -2.09
CA GLY A 111 -8.45 -7.76 -1.04
C GLY A 111 -8.64 -8.91 -0.05
N GLY A 112 -8.18 -8.71 1.18
CA GLY A 112 -8.25 -9.69 2.25
C GLY A 112 -6.88 -10.30 2.56
N ALA A 113 -6.86 -11.46 3.22
CA ALA A 113 -5.59 -12.11 3.59
C ALA A 113 -4.80 -12.62 2.38
N ILE A 114 -5.51 -13.06 1.33
CA ILE A 114 -4.95 -13.48 0.05
C ILE A 114 -5.62 -12.63 -1.03
N PRO A 115 -4.89 -11.66 -1.61
CA PRO A 115 -5.37 -10.87 -2.75
C PRO A 115 -5.78 -11.77 -3.91
N VAL A 116 -6.89 -11.43 -4.56
CA VAL A 116 -7.36 -12.08 -5.79
C VAL A 116 -7.43 -11.05 -6.89
N VAL A 117 -6.94 -11.38 -8.07
CA VAL A 117 -7.12 -10.60 -9.30
C VAL A 117 -7.57 -11.48 -10.45
N THR A 118 -8.29 -10.92 -11.41
CA THR A 118 -8.73 -11.64 -12.60
C THR A 118 -7.78 -11.39 -13.78
N THR A 119 -7.80 -12.27 -14.79
CA THR A 119 -7.04 -12.07 -16.05
C THR A 119 -7.51 -10.86 -16.85
N GLY A 120 -8.75 -10.41 -16.65
CA GLY A 120 -9.31 -9.16 -17.22
C GLY A 120 -8.78 -7.87 -16.59
N SER A 121 -8.09 -7.94 -15.45
CA SER A 121 -7.55 -6.77 -14.74
C SER A 121 -6.10 -6.46 -15.14
N PRO A 122 -5.67 -5.19 -15.09
CA PRO A 122 -4.25 -4.86 -15.17
C PRO A 122 -3.51 -5.43 -13.96
N ALA A 123 -2.26 -5.85 -14.12
CA ALA A 123 -1.47 -6.39 -13.02
C ALA A 123 -1.28 -5.43 -11.83
N SER A 124 -1.47 -4.12 -12.03
CA SER A 124 -1.44 -3.13 -10.94
C SER A 124 -2.55 -3.35 -9.90
N VAL A 125 -3.68 -3.97 -10.27
CA VAL A 125 -4.70 -4.37 -9.29
C VAL A 125 -4.11 -5.33 -8.25
N ALA A 126 -3.17 -6.22 -8.62
CA ALA A 126 -2.57 -7.13 -7.66
C ALA A 126 -1.70 -6.39 -6.63
N VAL A 127 -1.07 -5.28 -7.06
CA VAL A 127 -0.31 -4.41 -6.16
C VAL A 127 -1.25 -3.67 -5.21
N HIS A 128 -2.34 -3.09 -5.74
CA HIS A 128 -3.39 -2.45 -4.95
C HIS A 128 -3.95 -3.42 -3.88
N GLU A 129 -4.38 -4.60 -4.28
CA GLU A 129 -4.96 -5.56 -3.34
C GLU A 129 -3.94 -6.10 -2.34
N TYR A 130 -2.67 -6.26 -2.76
CA TYR A 130 -1.59 -6.61 -1.84
C TYR A 130 -1.32 -5.52 -0.79
N MET A 131 -1.47 -4.24 -1.12
CA MET A 131 -1.28 -3.15 -0.16
C MET A 131 -2.28 -3.22 1.00
N HIS A 132 -3.49 -3.73 0.78
CA HIS A 132 -4.41 -4.02 1.88
C HIS A 132 -3.90 -5.08 2.85
N THR A 133 -3.14 -6.07 2.37
CA THR A 133 -2.48 -7.05 3.26
C THR A 133 -1.44 -6.39 4.16
N LEU A 134 -0.90 -5.25 3.75
CA LEU A 134 0.03 -4.41 4.52
C LEU A 134 -0.71 -3.42 5.46
N GLY A 135 -2.04 -3.45 5.47
CA GLY A 135 -2.88 -2.62 6.32
C GLY A 135 -3.26 -1.28 5.72
N LEU A 136 -2.92 -0.98 4.46
CA LEU A 136 -3.32 0.27 3.80
C LEU A 136 -4.81 0.26 3.46
N SER A 137 -5.45 1.43 3.52
CA SER A 137 -6.85 1.65 3.17
C SER A 137 -7.00 2.23 1.77
N ASP A 138 -8.18 2.10 1.19
CA ASP A 138 -8.54 2.80 -0.03
C ASP A 138 -8.55 4.32 0.16
N GLU A 139 -8.20 5.04 -0.91
CA GLU A 139 -8.19 6.51 -0.96
C GLU A 139 -9.35 7.07 -1.81
N TYR A 140 -10.10 6.19 -2.51
CA TYR A 140 -11.31 6.60 -3.24
C TYR A 140 -12.50 6.80 -2.30
N GLN A 141 -13.45 7.65 -2.73
CA GLN A 141 -14.66 7.92 -1.97
C GLN A 141 -15.61 6.72 -2.01
N TYR A 142 -15.93 6.17 -0.85
CA TYR A 142 -16.97 5.15 -0.72
C TYR A 142 -18.36 5.74 -0.99
N SER A 143 -19.26 4.92 -1.54
CA SER A 143 -20.69 5.20 -1.50
C SER A 143 -21.20 5.27 -0.06
N ALA A 144 -22.39 5.84 0.16
CA ALA A 144 -22.97 5.92 1.50
C ALA A 144 -23.17 4.54 2.14
N SER A 145 -23.53 3.52 1.35
CA SER A 145 -23.69 2.14 1.82
C SER A 145 -22.37 1.47 2.17
N GLU A 146 -21.33 1.66 1.35
CA GLU A 146 -19.99 1.13 1.62
C GLU A 146 -19.34 1.82 2.83
N ALA A 147 -19.57 3.13 3.00
CA ALA A 147 -18.99 3.90 4.10
C ALA A 147 -19.41 3.35 5.47
N VAL A 148 -20.63 2.82 5.62
CA VAL A 148 -21.08 2.18 6.88
C VAL A 148 -20.19 0.97 7.25
N ILE A 149 -19.63 0.30 6.25
CA ILE A 149 -18.81 -0.91 6.42
C ILE A 149 -17.35 -0.52 6.66
N TYR A 150 -16.82 0.41 5.87
CA TYR A 150 -15.37 0.69 5.79
C TYR A 150 -14.91 1.91 6.60
N CYS A 151 -15.78 2.88 6.88
CA CYS A 151 -15.43 4.12 7.59
C CYS A 151 -15.58 3.99 9.12
N LYS A 152 -14.86 3.05 9.73
CA LYS A 152 -14.95 2.74 11.18
C LYS A 152 -14.00 3.57 12.07
N SER A 153 -13.48 4.70 11.59
CA SER A 153 -12.51 5.57 12.32
C SER A 153 -11.24 4.84 12.82
N VAL A 154 -10.71 3.90 12.04
CA VAL A 154 -9.44 3.23 12.35
C VAL A 154 -8.39 3.76 11.39
N SER A 155 -7.38 4.46 11.92
CA SER A 155 -6.27 4.95 11.09
C SER A 155 -5.48 3.80 10.48
N SER A 156 -5.03 3.99 9.25
CA SER A 156 -4.19 3.06 8.51
C SER A 156 -2.88 3.73 8.10
N PRO A 157 -1.85 2.99 7.68
CA PRO A 157 -0.55 3.59 7.34
C PRO A 157 -0.59 4.70 6.29
N ASN A 158 -1.64 4.78 5.46
CA ASN A 158 -1.83 5.81 4.44
C ASN A 158 -3.05 6.71 4.66
N LEU A 159 -3.86 6.49 5.70
CA LEU A 159 -5.06 7.29 5.97
C LEU A 159 -5.19 7.63 7.45
N ALA A 160 -5.36 8.92 7.77
CA ALA A 160 -5.63 9.39 9.12
C ALA A 160 -7.05 9.94 9.23
N PHE A 161 -7.73 9.64 10.34
CA PHE A 161 -9.07 10.14 10.66
C PHE A 161 -8.94 11.19 11.75
N ILE A 162 -8.99 12.47 11.38
CA ILE A 162 -8.76 13.57 12.30
C ILE A 162 -9.85 14.62 12.08
N GLU A 163 -10.68 14.82 13.09
CA GLU A 163 -11.63 15.92 13.12
C GLU A 163 -10.90 17.24 13.43
N PRO A 164 -11.01 18.27 12.57
CA PRO A 164 -10.41 19.57 12.84
C PRO A 164 -11.01 20.22 14.08
N ASN A 165 -10.21 21.03 14.79
CA ASN A 165 -10.75 21.89 15.84
C ASN A 165 -11.77 22.88 15.24
N PRO A 166 -13.04 22.90 15.69
CA PRO A 166 -14.07 23.79 15.14
C PRO A 166 -13.75 25.28 15.35
N ASN A 167 -12.94 25.62 16.35
CA ASN A 167 -12.48 26.98 16.62
C ASN A 167 -11.14 27.32 15.92
N GLY A 168 -10.63 26.39 15.10
CA GLY A 168 -9.32 26.48 14.48
C GLY A 168 -8.15 26.33 15.45
N TYR A 169 -6.95 26.61 14.95
CA TYR A 169 -5.70 26.59 15.72
C TYR A 169 -5.08 27.99 15.81
N GLN A 170 -4.27 28.20 16.85
CA GLN A 170 -3.51 29.46 16.99
C GLN A 170 -2.42 29.60 15.93
N ASN A 171 -1.80 28.49 15.54
CA ASN A 171 -0.75 28.38 14.53
C ASN A 171 -0.46 26.89 14.24
N ASP A 172 0.40 26.62 13.26
CA ASP A 172 0.82 25.27 12.87
C ASP A 172 1.46 24.48 14.03
N SER A 173 2.26 25.15 14.88
CA SER A 173 2.88 24.49 16.04
C SER A 173 1.84 23.96 17.02
N SER A 174 0.77 24.72 17.28
CA SER A 174 -0.35 24.28 18.11
C SER A 174 -1.07 23.07 17.51
N ALA A 175 -1.31 23.07 16.19
CA ALA A 175 -1.92 21.93 15.51
C ALA A 175 -1.02 20.69 15.57
N ARG A 176 0.29 20.85 15.39
CA ARG A 176 1.26 19.74 15.49
C ARG A 176 1.27 19.11 16.87
N SER A 177 1.33 19.92 17.93
CA SER A 177 1.28 19.41 19.30
C SER A 177 0.01 18.61 19.58
N GLN A 178 -1.11 18.93 18.92
CA GLN A 178 -2.38 18.23 19.10
C GLN A 178 -2.52 16.98 18.22
N HIS A 179 -1.99 16.98 17.00
CA HIS A 179 -2.34 15.99 15.98
C HIS A 179 -1.20 15.09 15.51
N MET A 180 0.08 15.42 15.72
CA MET A 180 1.18 14.61 15.18
C MET A 180 1.16 13.16 15.63
N GLY A 181 0.70 12.88 16.86
CA GLY A 181 0.54 11.50 17.37
C GLY A 181 -0.58 10.71 16.69
N HIS A 182 -1.46 11.36 15.92
CA HIS A 182 -2.57 10.75 15.18
C HIS A 182 -2.28 10.61 13.69
N ILE A 183 -1.12 11.04 13.21
CA ILE A 183 -0.72 10.98 11.80
C ILE A 183 0.29 9.83 11.64
N PRO A 184 -0.09 8.69 11.02
CA PRO A 184 0.78 7.51 10.94
C PRO A 184 2.13 7.74 10.24
N TRP A 185 2.19 8.73 9.34
CA TRP A 185 3.41 9.16 8.64
C TRP A 185 4.00 10.46 9.20
N GLY A 186 3.58 10.90 10.38
CA GLY A 186 3.94 12.20 10.96
C GLY A 186 5.46 12.40 11.08
N GLU A 187 6.23 11.35 11.36
CA GLU A 187 7.70 11.39 11.42
C GLU A 187 8.36 11.80 10.09
N PHE A 188 7.65 11.70 8.98
CA PHE A 188 8.14 12.05 7.64
C PHE A 188 7.69 13.45 7.19
N ILE A 189 6.80 14.11 7.93
CA ILE A 189 6.40 15.49 7.64
C ILE A 189 7.52 16.42 8.09
N LYS A 190 8.13 17.13 7.15
CA LYS A 190 9.20 18.08 7.46
C LYS A 190 8.70 19.22 8.37
N SER A 191 9.61 19.80 9.14
CA SER A 191 9.32 20.93 10.01
C SER A 191 8.73 22.13 9.27
N GLU A 192 9.18 22.35 8.02
CA GLU A 192 8.75 23.45 7.16
C GLU A 192 7.48 23.16 6.35
N THR A 193 7.03 21.91 6.30
CA THR A 193 5.77 21.55 5.61
C THR A 193 4.60 21.75 6.57
N PRO A 194 3.77 22.80 6.44
CA PRO A 194 2.70 23.04 7.39
C PRO A 194 1.67 21.90 7.33
N ILE A 195 1.09 21.53 8.48
CA ILE A 195 -0.07 20.63 8.57
C ILE A 195 -1.37 21.43 8.74
N THR A 196 -1.30 22.74 8.49
CA THR A 196 -2.40 23.69 8.54
C THR A 196 -2.34 24.63 7.34
N HIS A 197 -3.47 25.24 7.01
CA HIS A 197 -3.58 26.28 5.98
C HIS A 197 -4.31 27.51 6.55
N SER A 198 -4.53 28.53 5.71
CA SER A 198 -5.16 29.80 6.12
C SER A 198 -4.45 30.47 7.30
N GLY A 199 -3.12 30.62 7.21
CA GLY A 199 -2.30 31.24 8.25
C GLY A 199 -2.15 30.40 9.53
N GLY A 200 -2.42 29.09 9.45
CA GLY A 200 -2.28 28.18 10.57
C GLY A 200 -3.55 27.90 11.35
N THR A 201 -4.72 28.27 10.81
CA THR A 201 -6.01 28.21 11.53
C THR A 201 -6.84 26.98 11.19
N LEU A 202 -6.66 26.40 10.00
CA LEU A 202 -7.41 25.23 9.53
C LEU A 202 -6.49 24.04 9.36
N LEU A 203 -6.94 22.84 9.73
CA LEU A 203 -6.15 21.61 9.57
C LEU A 203 -5.97 21.30 8.08
N GLY A 204 -4.81 20.76 7.70
CA GLY A 204 -4.48 20.33 6.36
C GLY A 204 -3.40 21.18 5.70
N THR A 205 -2.45 20.53 5.04
CA THR A 205 -1.43 21.16 4.18
C THR A 205 -2.08 21.79 2.95
N ASP A 206 -2.97 21.03 2.28
CA ASP A 206 -3.79 21.42 1.13
C ASP A 206 -4.87 20.34 0.91
N GLY A 207 -5.68 20.45 -0.15
CA GLY A 207 -6.49 19.36 -0.68
C GLY A 207 -5.69 18.44 -1.61
N VAL A 208 -6.14 17.18 -1.71
CA VAL A 208 -5.69 16.24 -2.76
C VAL A 208 -6.13 16.76 -4.12
N ASN A 209 -5.21 16.77 -5.10
CA ASN A 209 -5.55 17.04 -6.48
C ASN A 209 -5.88 15.73 -7.19
N HIS A 210 -7.17 15.38 -7.23
CA HIS A 210 -7.65 14.14 -7.84
C HIS A 210 -7.49 14.06 -9.37
N ASP A 211 -7.14 15.18 -10.03
CA ASP A 211 -6.83 15.23 -11.45
C ASP A 211 -5.33 14.97 -11.75
N MET A 212 -4.52 14.84 -10.69
CA MET A 212 -3.09 14.52 -10.77
C MET A 212 -2.84 13.11 -10.25
N TYR A 213 -2.31 12.24 -11.10
CA TYR A 213 -1.95 10.88 -10.71
C TYR A 213 -0.50 10.81 -10.28
N ALA A 214 -0.24 10.05 -9.20
CA ALA A 214 1.10 9.65 -8.86
C ALA A 214 1.71 8.91 -10.06
N THR A 215 2.93 9.28 -10.46
CA THR A 215 3.59 8.63 -11.59
C THR A 215 4.09 7.24 -11.17
N PRO A 216 3.86 6.17 -11.96
CA PRO A 216 4.46 4.86 -11.68
C PRO A 216 5.98 4.96 -11.54
N ASN A 217 6.52 4.41 -10.44
CA ASN A 217 7.94 4.48 -10.13
C ASN A 217 8.60 3.11 -10.27
N SER A 218 9.35 2.94 -11.36
CA SER A 218 10.14 1.74 -11.61
C SER A 218 11.63 1.90 -11.30
N THR A 219 12.02 3.03 -10.72
CA THR A 219 13.40 3.30 -10.37
C THR A 219 13.79 2.60 -9.07
N GLY A 220 15.09 2.58 -8.75
CA GLY A 220 15.57 2.07 -7.46
C GLY A 220 15.49 3.05 -6.30
N ALA A 221 14.86 4.22 -6.50
CA ALA A 221 14.79 5.29 -5.51
C ALA A 221 13.32 5.64 -5.22
N PRO A 222 13.00 6.16 -4.02
CA PRO A 222 11.69 6.70 -3.74
C PRO A 222 11.29 7.76 -4.76
N SER A 223 9.99 7.82 -5.05
CA SER A 223 9.39 8.88 -5.84
C SER A 223 9.73 10.21 -5.19
N ARG A 224 10.35 11.08 -5.98
CA ARG A 224 10.48 12.50 -5.61
C ARG A 224 9.10 13.10 -5.80
N MET A 225 8.47 13.49 -4.71
CA MET A 225 7.13 14.05 -4.80
C MET A 225 7.12 15.38 -5.57
N GLY A 226 6.03 15.69 -6.27
CA GLY A 226 5.78 17.05 -6.73
C GLY A 226 5.50 18.03 -5.58
N SER A 227 5.19 17.50 -4.38
CA SER A 227 4.88 18.24 -3.15
C SER A 227 5.38 17.49 -1.90
N SER A 228 5.82 18.16 -0.84
CA SER A 228 6.33 17.47 0.37
C SER A 228 5.30 16.53 1.03
N VAL A 229 5.73 15.46 1.73
CA VAL A 229 4.84 14.62 2.56
C VAL A 229 4.14 15.55 3.55
N GLY A 230 2.81 15.51 3.55
CA GLY A 230 1.98 16.46 4.29
C GLY A 230 0.72 15.82 4.82
N LEU A 231 -0.27 16.65 5.13
CA LEU A 231 -1.58 16.25 5.61
C LEU A 231 -2.63 16.73 4.58
N TYR A 232 -2.87 15.96 3.53
CA TYR A 232 -3.74 16.35 2.42
C TYR A 232 -5.17 15.85 2.65
N GLU A 233 -6.18 16.72 2.54
CA GLU A 233 -7.58 16.32 2.76
C GLU A 233 -8.05 15.35 1.67
N GLY A 234 -8.36 14.11 2.06
CA GLY A 234 -8.88 13.06 1.19
C GLY A 234 -10.41 13.02 1.15
N LYS A 235 -10.96 12.11 0.34
CA LYS A 235 -12.42 11.98 0.12
C LYS A 235 -13.02 10.65 0.59
N THR A 236 -12.21 9.71 1.10
CA THR A 236 -12.58 8.31 1.37
C THR A 236 -13.92 8.17 2.09
N CYS A 237 -14.12 8.92 3.18
CA CYS A 237 -15.29 8.81 4.06
C CYS A 237 -16.20 10.04 4.06
N LYS A 238 -16.16 10.84 2.99
CA LYS A 238 -17.01 12.04 2.86
C LYS A 238 -18.51 11.71 2.78
N SER A 239 -18.86 10.51 2.32
CA SER A 239 -20.24 10.01 2.24
C SER A 239 -20.73 9.33 3.51
N ALA A 240 -19.89 9.20 4.56
CA ALA A 240 -20.29 8.57 5.82
C ALA A 240 -21.35 9.41 6.55
N VAL A 241 -22.06 8.81 7.51
CA VAL A 241 -23.04 9.51 8.36
C VAL A 241 -22.72 9.21 9.84
N PRO A 242 -22.13 10.19 10.59
CA PRO A 242 -21.68 11.50 10.12
C PRO A 242 -20.48 11.41 9.15
N PRO A 243 -20.28 12.41 8.26
CA PRO A 243 -19.09 12.45 7.40
C PRO A 243 -17.82 12.47 8.23
N LEU A 244 -16.81 11.69 7.82
CA LEU A 244 -15.51 11.69 8.49
C LEU A 244 -14.47 12.43 7.65
N LYS A 245 -13.67 13.26 8.31
CA LYS A 245 -12.51 13.91 7.71
C LYS A 245 -11.33 12.95 7.65
N THR A 246 -10.92 12.64 6.43
CA THR A 246 -9.78 11.76 6.15
C THR A 246 -8.63 12.54 5.57
N TRP A 247 -7.42 12.15 5.93
CA TRP A 247 -6.19 12.78 5.48
C TRP A 247 -5.25 11.73 4.90
N GLN A 248 -4.43 12.10 3.92
CA GLN A 248 -3.47 11.21 3.26
C GLN A 248 -2.10 11.89 3.09
N PRO A 249 -1.00 11.13 2.93
CA PRO A 249 0.36 11.66 2.93
C PRO A 249 0.76 12.45 1.68
N GLY A 250 0.10 12.22 0.55
CA GLY A 250 0.44 12.80 -0.75
C GLY A 250 -0.71 13.61 -1.38
N ARG A 251 -0.34 14.60 -2.20
CA ARG A 251 -1.30 15.46 -2.90
C ARG A 251 -1.88 14.80 -4.15
N GLU A 252 -1.13 13.92 -4.78
CA GLU A 252 -1.56 13.20 -5.98
C GLU A 252 -2.43 11.99 -5.62
N ALA A 253 -3.36 11.63 -6.49
CA ALA A 253 -4.12 10.39 -6.36
C ALA A 253 -3.20 9.18 -6.61
N SER A 254 -3.20 8.24 -5.68
CA SER A 254 -2.35 7.06 -5.74
C SER A 254 -3.06 5.84 -6.33
N ILE A 255 -2.34 4.72 -6.41
CA ILE A 255 -2.91 3.41 -6.75
C ILE A 255 -4.07 2.99 -5.83
N MET A 256 -4.13 3.51 -4.59
CA MET A 256 -5.21 3.24 -3.64
C MET A 256 -6.48 4.04 -3.95
N GLU A 257 -6.41 5.02 -4.85
CA GLU A 257 -7.56 5.73 -5.41
C GLU A 257 -7.85 5.25 -6.85
N PHE A 258 -6.82 5.17 -7.69
CA PHE A 258 -6.91 4.78 -9.11
C PHE A 258 -5.82 3.79 -9.46
N VAL A 259 -6.18 2.56 -9.85
CA VAL A 259 -5.20 1.49 -10.17
C VAL A 259 -4.26 1.76 -11.35
N ALA A 260 -4.54 2.79 -12.14
CA ALA A 260 -3.65 3.26 -13.19
C ALA A 260 -2.53 4.18 -12.68
N ALA A 261 -2.68 4.74 -11.47
CA ALA A 261 -1.68 5.59 -10.84
C ALA A 261 -0.54 4.75 -10.22
N GLY A 262 0.59 5.40 -10.00
CA GLY A 262 1.67 4.90 -9.18
C GLY A 262 1.34 4.91 -7.68
N LEU A 263 2.24 4.40 -6.86
CA LEU A 263 2.03 4.35 -5.42
C LEU A 263 2.02 5.74 -4.78
N GLY A 264 2.86 6.65 -5.27
CA GLY A 264 3.11 7.94 -4.62
C GLY A 264 4.01 7.77 -3.38
N ALA A 265 4.79 8.79 -3.06
CA ALA A 265 5.85 8.66 -2.05
C ALA A 265 5.33 8.24 -0.66
N GLY A 266 4.15 8.73 -0.27
CA GLY A 266 3.50 8.35 0.99
C GLY A 266 3.31 6.85 1.12
N ASN A 267 2.69 6.22 0.11
CA ASN A 267 2.46 4.78 0.11
C ASN A 267 3.75 3.99 -0.08
N GLU A 268 4.69 4.48 -0.89
CA GLU A 268 6.02 3.84 -1.03
C GLU A 268 6.74 3.73 0.32
N MET A 269 6.69 4.77 1.16
CA MET A 269 7.27 4.75 2.51
C MET A 269 6.52 3.77 3.43
N SER A 270 5.19 3.81 3.44
CA SER A 270 4.37 2.91 4.26
C SER A 270 4.60 1.44 3.90
N ILE A 271 4.74 1.13 2.62
CA ILE A 271 5.08 -0.21 2.14
C ILE A 271 6.49 -0.60 2.58
N ALA A 272 7.49 0.27 2.41
CA ALA A 272 8.87 -0.01 2.81
C ALA A 272 8.95 -0.35 4.31
N LYS A 273 8.29 0.45 5.17
CA LYS A 273 8.20 0.21 6.62
C LYS A 273 7.48 -1.09 6.94
N ALA A 274 6.41 -1.43 6.21
CA ALA A 274 5.66 -2.67 6.39
C ALA A 274 6.46 -3.92 5.96
N LEU A 275 7.27 -3.83 4.90
CA LEU A 275 8.17 -4.90 4.49
C LEU A 275 9.30 -5.08 5.53
N GLU A 276 9.90 -4.00 6.00
CA GLU A 276 10.94 -4.06 7.04
C GLU A 276 10.44 -4.63 8.36
N SER A 277 9.24 -4.25 8.80
CA SER A 277 8.65 -4.80 10.03
C SER A 277 8.32 -6.29 9.92
N ARG A 278 8.15 -6.81 8.70
CA ARG A 278 8.03 -8.24 8.40
C ARG A 278 9.38 -8.95 8.28
N GLY A 279 10.50 -8.25 8.48
CA GLY A 279 11.85 -8.80 8.37
C GLY A 279 12.35 -8.96 6.94
N VAL A 280 11.68 -8.36 5.95
CA VAL A 280 12.12 -8.40 4.56
C VAL A 280 13.39 -7.57 4.41
N ARG A 281 14.45 -8.19 3.88
CA ARG A 281 15.75 -7.53 3.71
C ARG A 281 15.76 -6.68 2.46
N ARG A 282 16.41 -5.52 2.51
CA ARG A 282 16.73 -4.74 1.30
C ARG A 282 17.88 -5.41 0.56
N LYS A 283 17.85 -5.41 -0.78
CA LYS A 283 18.95 -5.87 -1.65
C LYS A 283 20.21 -5.02 -1.47
N THR A 284 20.00 -3.71 -1.35
CA THR A 284 21.06 -2.74 -1.13
C THR A 284 20.73 -1.98 0.16
N PRO A 285 21.65 -1.93 1.14
CA PRO A 285 21.49 -1.05 2.29
C PRO A 285 21.28 0.39 1.80
N LEU A 286 20.31 1.09 2.38
CA LEU A 286 20.23 2.53 2.18
C LEU A 286 21.53 3.15 2.68
N PRO A 287 22.10 4.15 1.99
CA PRO A 287 23.13 5.00 2.58
C PRO A 287 22.71 5.43 3.99
N GLU A 288 23.60 5.41 4.98
CA GLU A 288 23.26 5.74 6.38
C GLU A 288 22.64 7.16 6.54
N ASN A 289 22.79 8.02 5.53
CA ASN A 289 22.22 9.37 5.46
C ASN A 289 20.90 9.48 4.64
N THR A 290 20.23 8.37 4.29
CA THR A 290 19.05 8.44 3.40
C THR A 290 17.77 8.91 4.08
N SER A 291 17.71 8.90 5.42
CA SER A 291 16.65 9.63 6.14
C SER A 291 16.62 11.11 5.75
N SER A 292 17.79 11.67 5.39
CA SER A 292 17.96 13.00 4.82
C SER A 292 17.76 13.06 3.30
N ALA A 293 17.94 11.96 2.56
CA ALA A 293 17.98 11.96 1.10
C ALA A 293 16.63 11.69 0.39
N ILE A 294 15.58 11.30 1.12
CA ILE A 294 14.18 11.49 0.65
C ILE A 294 13.93 12.99 0.34
N ASN A 295 14.80 13.89 0.85
CA ASN A 295 14.52 15.31 0.96
C ASN A 295 15.32 16.24 0.05
N THR A 296 16.14 15.76 -0.89
CA THR A 296 17.01 16.63 -1.71
C THR A 296 16.87 16.44 -3.22
N GLU A 297 16.49 17.55 -3.85
CA GLU A 297 16.47 17.90 -5.28
C GLU A 297 15.26 17.43 -6.10
N ALA A 298 14.57 18.40 -6.73
CA ALA A 298 13.51 18.15 -7.70
C ALA A 298 14.11 17.53 -8.97
N ARG A 299 13.68 16.31 -9.33
CA ARG A 299 13.78 15.84 -10.72
C ARG A 299 12.48 16.24 -11.40
N GLY A 300 12.58 16.97 -12.51
CA GLY A 300 11.47 17.53 -13.26
C GLY A 300 10.62 16.52 -14.04
N ASN A 301 10.15 15.45 -13.38
CA ASN A 301 9.09 14.65 -13.96
C ASN A 301 7.77 15.35 -13.65
N LYS A 302 7.20 15.99 -14.69
CA LYS A 302 5.86 16.57 -14.60
C LYS A 302 4.87 15.46 -14.27
N ALA A 303 4.07 15.65 -13.22
CA ALA A 303 2.90 14.83 -12.98
C ALA A 303 2.06 14.75 -14.26
N ILE A 304 1.55 13.57 -14.56
CA ILE A 304 0.72 13.34 -15.74
C ILE A 304 -0.64 13.94 -15.43
N GLN A 305 -0.96 15.06 -16.06
CA GLN A 305 -2.34 15.55 -16.09
C GLN A 305 -3.17 14.55 -16.87
N ASN A 306 -4.32 14.17 -16.31
CA ASN A 306 -5.26 13.31 -16.99
C ASN A 306 -5.84 14.09 -18.18
N GLU A 307 -5.23 13.96 -19.36
CA GLU A 307 -5.76 14.53 -20.59
C GLU A 307 -7.04 13.75 -20.95
N ASP A 308 -8.16 14.26 -20.43
CA ASP A 308 -9.53 14.08 -20.90
C ASP A 308 -9.86 12.68 -21.49
N ASN A 309 -9.95 11.67 -20.62
CA ASN A 309 -10.63 10.39 -20.92
C ASN A 309 -12.18 10.54 -20.99
N SER A 310 -12.69 11.73 -21.34
CA SER A 310 -14.11 12.06 -21.51
C SER A 310 -14.80 11.26 -22.63
N LYS A 311 -14.08 10.45 -23.42
CA LYS A 311 -14.66 9.66 -24.51
C LYS A 311 -14.10 8.23 -24.59
N SER A 312 -14.42 7.38 -23.61
CA SER A 312 -14.62 5.93 -23.85
C SER A 312 -15.04 5.21 -22.56
N THR A 313 -16.31 4.79 -22.50
CA THR A 313 -16.90 3.68 -21.73
C THR A 313 -16.26 3.24 -20.40
N GLY A 314 -16.97 3.52 -19.30
CA GLY A 314 -16.82 2.82 -18.02
C GLY A 314 -15.80 3.48 -17.09
N THR A 315 -16.29 4.27 -16.14
CA THR A 315 -15.49 4.71 -14.99
C THR A 315 -14.90 3.48 -14.29
N ASN A 316 -13.60 3.23 -14.50
CA ASN A 316 -12.78 2.26 -13.76
C ASN A 316 -12.53 2.74 -12.32
N THR A 317 -13.57 3.25 -11.67
CA THR A 317 -13.53 3.54 -10.23
C THR A 317 -13.77 2.22 -9.53
N ILE A 318 -12.85 1.80 -8.67
CA ILE A 318 -13.04 0.61 -7.84
C ILE A 318 -14.03 0.96 -6.73
N SER A 319 -15.34 0.89 -6.96
CA SER A 319 -16.33 0.61 -5.92
C SER A 319 -16.24 -0.86 -5.50
N ARG A 320 -16.13 -1.12 -4.20
CA ARG A 320 -16.18 -2.51 -3.73
C ARG A 320 -17.59 -3.03 -3.70
#